data_AF-A0A2D5GDF3-F1
#
_entry.id   AF-A0A2D5GDF3-F1
#
_cell.length_a   1.000
_cell.length_b   1.000
_cell.length_c   1.000
_cell.angle_alpha   90.00
_cell.angle_beta   90.00
_cell.angle_gamma   90.00
#
_symmetry.space_group_name_H-M   'P 1'
#
loop_
_entity.id
_entity.type
_entity.pdbx_description
1 polymer ?
#
loop_
_entity_poly.entity_id
_entity_poly.type
_entity_poly.pdbx_seq_one_letter_code
_entity_poly.pdbx_strand_id
1 'polypeptide(L)'
;MSLEETKAQLLAVGNVRKDLLSKIAELSFQEVRTEEYLAEALSQLHNSGEIDLVELVKDGSDGFSGHRFFKILYVFEQALPSLEVDIESVLSCLVCLKKKAGRDLFLGRFYSAFQNYCRMDEKRPDVGIQFILSQDDLNDYVSFLSSSLLAFQPDNFVSAIQIIERLIIHEDRSVRNEAYLALGRLDVDDAQVGKVWGLICARAKSEKDNTCLASLLLAMLHHGARFPSYWQEVEKLLEEYLDVVSPEVQYEISDIVAFRRVDLSGNILQFLLKKLADVSPKDNRVVQNIDYALVELCTQSLPHLAVDLLESSLINGVSVKSLNYFSNELVDKHRELFEQLVTKWFLSGKGSLCNAVFELLHDDLEEDVTFKVDMSVLDDDEKQLYVCRKAVGWLFTKPISAASFILSIYDSASAIIKKEVEQLLYDPLLMSYPGKVRDFFQESITQGVYAEVCERLLSRFSEYHEKLEKIRGLKELRAPAEDLNTYWKDFGRRMRQAQDEGPKPFFKEICTVQNLLYGNTSVYYQYDGSGTPVRQEMQMKSFSHSAEMPVLNILDAERLDYQLRVYRHEIIKDETDS
;
A
#
# COMPACT_ATOMS: atom_id res chain seq x y z
N MET A 1 9.64 -39.32 -2.19
CA MET A 1 8.87 -40.58 -2.05
C MET A 1 8.49 -41.02 -3.45
N SER A 2 8.32 -42.32 -3.69
CA SER A 2 7.79 -42.77 -4.98
C SER A 2 6.26 -42.59 -5.06
N LEU A 3 5.73 -42.51 -6.29
CA LEU A 3 4.28 -42.42 -6.56
C LEU A 3 3.48 -43.54 -5.85
N GLU A 4 3.98 -44.78 -5.89
CA GLU A 4 3.33 -45.94 -5.27
C GLU A 4 3.36 -45.89 -3.73
N GLU A 5 4.43 -45.37 -3.14
CA GLU A 5 4.49 -45.15 -1.69
C GLU A 5 3.48 -44.08 -1.24
N THR A 6 3.32 -43.02 -2.03
CA THR A 6 2.35 -41.95 -1.74
C THR A 6 0.92 -42.48 -1.82
N LYS A 7 0.58 -43.28 -2.85
CA LYS A 7 -0.73 -43.94 -2.97
C LYS A 7 -0.99 -44.90 -1.80
N ALA A 8 -0.02 -45.73 -1.45
CA ALA A 8 -0.15 -46.68 -0.34
C ALA A 8 -0.41 -45.97 0.99
N GLN A 9 0.25 -44.83 1.24
CA GLN A 9 0.00 -44.03 2.44
C GLN A 9 -1.40 -43.38 2.46
N LEU A 10 -1.92 -42.95 1.31
CA LEU A 10 -3.28 -42.40 1.22
C LEU A 10 -4.34 -43.49 1.46
N LEU A 11 -4.17 -44.66 0.85
CA LEU A 11 -5.08 -45.80 1.02
C LEU A 11 -5.04 -46.40 2.45
N ALA A 12 -3.89 -46.35 3.12
CA ALA A 12 -3.72 -46.89 4.48
C ALA A 12 -4.57 -46.17 5.54
N VAL A 13 -5.02 -44.94 5.26
CA VAL A 13 -5.87 -44.15 6.17
C VAL A 13 -7.35 -44.60 6.13
N GLY A 14 -7.75 -45.33 5.08
CA GLY A 14 -9.11 -45.82 4.88
C GLY A 14 -10.12 -44.71 4.52
N ASN A 15 -11.42 -45.06 4.44
CA ASN A 15 -12.50 -44.17 3.96
C ASN A 15 -12.93 -43.07 4.95
N VAL A 16 -12.15 -42.79 6.00
CA VAL A 16 -12.48 -41.74 6.96
C VAL A 16 -12.06 -40.38 6.39
N ARG A 17 -13.04 -39.65 5.83
CA ARG A 17 -12.88 -38.36 5.11
C ARG A 17 -11.95 -37.35 5.80
N LYS A 18 -12.07 -37.17 7.12
CA LYS A 18 -11.24 -36.21 7.90
C LYS A 18 -9.77 -36.64 8.03
N ASP A 19 -9.54 -37.94 8.15
CA ASP A 19 -8.20 -38.48 8.32
C ASP A 19 -7.45 -38.45 6.98
N LEU A 20 -8.16 -38.74 5.88
CA LEU A 20 -7.60 -38.64 4.53
C LEU A 20 -7.22 -37.20 4.16
N LEU A 21 -8.07 -36.21 4.44
CA LEU A 21 -7.75 -34.78 4.24
C LEU A 21 -6.58 -34.31 5.13
N SER A 22 -6.49 -34.82 6.36
CA SER A 22 -5.37 -34.54 7.25
C SER A 22 -4.07 -35.14 6.71
N LYS A 23 -4.13 -36.33 6.12
CA LYS A 23 -2.98 -36.98 5.48
C LYS A 23 -2.53 -36.24 4.23
N ILE A 24 -3.46 -35.76 3.40
CA ILE A 24 -3.14 -34.90 2.24
C ILE A 24 -2.43 -33.62 2.70
N ALA A 25 -2.93 -32.97 3.75
CA ALA A 25 -2.31 -31.76 4.30
C ALA A 25 -0.90 -32.03 4.89
N GLU A 26 -0.67 -33.21 5.48
CA GLU A 26 0.64 -33.65 5.96
C GLU A 26 1.60 -33.91 4.81
N LEU A 27 1.19 -34.70 3.81
CA LEU A 27 2.00 -35.06 2.65
C LEU A 27 2.36 -33.82 1.83
N SER A 28 1.43 -32.87 1.66
CA SER A 28 1.71 -31.59 0.98
C SER A 28 2.82 -30.79 1.68
N PHE A 29 3.02 -30.94 2.99
CA PHE A 29 4.13 -30.27 3.71
C PHE A 29 5.47 -30.97 3.46
N GLN A 30 5.45 -32.29 3.29
CA GLN A 30 6.64 -33.08 2.99
C GLN A 30 7.09 -32.87 1.54
N GLU A 31 6.16 -32.66 0.62
CA GLU A 31 6.44 -32.42 -0.81
C GLU A 31 7.01 -31.04 -1.14
N VAL A 32 6.76 -29.99 -0.34
CA VAL A 32 7.46 -28.69 -0.53
C VAL A 32 9.00 -28.85 -0.42
N ARG A 33 9.49 -30.03 0.00
CA ARG A 33 10.91 -30.35 0.19
C ARG A 33 11.46 -31.43 -0.77
N THR A 34 10.65 -32.09 -1.61
CA THR A 34 11.08 -33.18 -2.54
C THR A 34 10.09 -33.38 -3.70
N GLU A 35 10.53 -34.02 -4.80
CA GLU A 35 9.75 -34.32 -6.04
C GLU A 35 8.23 -34.54 -5.86
N GLU A 36 7.44 -33.90 -6.75
CA GLU A 36 5.97 -33.75 -6.71
C GLU A 36 5.25 -35.01 -7.24
N TYR A 37 4.66 -35.84 -6.37
CA TYR A 37 3.92 -37.05 -6.78
C TYR A 37 2.49 -37.13 -6.20
N LEU A 38 2.09 -36.25 -5.29
CA LEU A 38 0.79 -36.30 -4.59
C LEU A 38 -0.37 -35.94 -5.50
N ALA A 39 -0.22 -34.91 -6.34
CA ALA A 39 -1.27 -34.54 -7.28
C ALA A 39 -1.56 -35.68 -8.27
N GLU A 40 -0.50 -36.34 -8.76
CA GLU A 40 -0.60 -37.52 -9.62
C GLU A 40 -1.17 -38.74 -8.88
N ALA A 41 -0.76 -38.99 -7.64
CA ALA A 41 -1.31 -40.07 -6.83
C ALA A 41 -2.82 -39.88 -6.61
N LEU A 42 -3.23 -38.66 -6.27
CA LEU A 42 -4.64 -38.33 -6.02
C LEU A 42 -5.48 -38.42 -7.28
N SER A 43 -4.96 -37.99 -8.43
CA SER A 43 -5.70 -38.12 -9.70
C SER A 43 -5.87 -39.57 -10.11
N GLN A 44 -4.83 -40.40 -10.00
CA GLN A 44 -4.93 -41.82 -10.32
C GLN A 44 -5.86 -42.57 -9.37
N LEU A 45 -5.81 -42.29 -8.07
CA LEU A 45 -6.74 -42.87 -7.09
C LEU A 45 -8.18 -42.44 -7.38
N HIS A 46 -8.40 -41.17 -7.75
CA HIS A 46 -9.71 -40.68 -8.13
C HIS A 46 -10.25 -41.41 -9.37
N ASN A 47 -9.48 -41.43 -10.45
CA ASN A 47 -9.91 -42.02 -11.72
C ASN A 47 -10.09 -43.55 -11.61
N SER A 48 -9.39 -44.21 -10.68
CA SER A 48 -9.60 -45.63 -10.37
C SER A 48 -10.85 -45.92 -9.53
N GLY A 49 -11.51 -44.89 -9.00
CA GLY A 49 -12.69 -45.01 -8.13
C GLY A 49 -12.37 -45.35 -6.67
N GLU A 50 -11.09 -45.38 -6.29
CA GLU A 50 -10.67 -45.68 -4.91
C GLU A 50 -10.95 -44.50 -3.95
N ILE A 51 -10.95 -43.27 -4.47
CA ILE A 51 -11.35 -42.07 -3.73
C ILE A 51 -12.24 -41.18 -4.62
N ASP A 52 -13.19 -40.45 -4.03
CA ASP A 52 -13.81 -39.31 -4.72
C ASP A 52 -13.21 -38.01 -4.21
N LEU A 53 -12.11 -37.58 -4.82
CA LEU A 53 -11.44 -36.32 -4.50
C LEU A 53 -12.36 -35.09 -4.59
N VAL A 54 -13.31 -35.04 -5.53
CA VAL A 54 -14.17 -33.86 -5.74
C VAL A 54 -15.19 -33.76 -4.61
N GLU A 55 -15.86 -34.86 -4.27
CA GLU A 55 -16.78 -34.92 -3.13
C GLU A 55 -16.03 -34.69 -1.79
N LEU A 56 -14.84 -35.29 -1.64
CA LEU A 56 -13.99 -35.15 -0.46
C LEU A 56 -13.66 -33.68 -0.15
N VAL A 57 -13.29 -32.91 -1.18
CA VAL A 57 -12.93 -31.49 -1.03
C VAL A 57 -14.17 -30.61 -0.88
N LYS A 58 -15.24 -30.89 -1.63
CA LYS A 58 -16.53 -30.16 -1.57
C LYS A 58 -17.14 -30.20 -0.16
N ASP A 59 -17.18 -31.38 0.45
CA ASP A 59 -17.86 -31.58 1.74
C ASP A 59 -16.90 -31.53 2.94
N GLY A 60 -15.66 -32.00 2.79
CA GLY A 60 -14.72 -32.14 3.90
C GLY A 60 -14.04 -30.83 4.34
N SER A 61 -14.28 -29.73 3.61
CA SER A 61 -13.75 -28.40 3.92
C SER A 61 -14.36 -27.73 5.16
N ASP A 62 -15.49 -28.22 5.68
CA ASP A 62 -16.18 -27.61 6.84
C ASP A 62 -15.43 -27.79 8.17
N GLY A 63 -14.42 -28.67 8.22
CA GLY A 63 -13.60 -28.94 9.41
C GLY A 63 -12.22 -28.28 9.43
N PHE A 64 -11.80 -27.63 8.34
CA PHE A 64 -10.44 -27.08 8.22
C PHE A 64 -10.50 -25.57 7.97
N SER A 65 -10.02 -24.78 8.93
CA SER A 65 -9.84 -23.34 8.78
C SER A 65 -8.35 -22.98 8.65
N GLY A 66 -8.07 -21.85 7.99
CA GLY A 66 -6.72 -21.30 7.87
C GLY A 66 -5.80 -22.12 6.97
N HIS A 67 -4.53 -22.23 7.37
CA HIS A 67 -3.44 -22.75 6.54
C HIS A 67 -3.65 -24.17 5.97
N ARG A 68 -4.41 -25.05 6.67
CA ARG A 68 -4.68 -26.42 6.17
C ARG A 68 -5.63 -26.44 4.98
N PHE A 69 -6.63 -25.55 4.96
CA PHE A 69 -7.57 -25.42 3.85
C PHE A 69 -6.84 -25.04 2.55
N PHE A 70 -5.96 -24.03 2.61
CA PHE A 70 -5.22 -23.56 1.43
C PHE A 70 -4.22 -24.58 0.88
N LYS A 71 -3.68 -25.47 1.72
CA LYS A 71 -2.82 -26.57 1.26
C LYS A 71 -3.59 -27.63 0.49
N ILE A 72 -4.72 -28.07 1.03
CA ILE A 72 -5.59 -29.03 0.34
C ILE A 72 -6.05 -28.43 -0.99
N LEU A 73 -6.40 -27.14 -0.99
CA LEU A 73 -6.78 -26.43 -2.21
C LEU A 73 -5.64 -26.36 -3.23
N TYR A 74 -4.40 -26.09 -2.78
CA TYR A 74 -3.23 -26.07 -3.66
C TYR A 74 -3.04 -27.42 -4.38
N VAL A 75 -3.11 -28.53 -3.64
CA VAL A 75 -2.95 -29.86 -4.22
C VAL A 75 -4.13 -30.22 -5.13
N PHE A 76 -5.35 -29.83 -4.75
CA PHE A 76 -6.54 -30.04 -5.58
C PHE A 76 -6.43 -29.32 -6.93
N GLU A 77 -5.97 -28.06 -6.95
CA GLU A 77 -5.72 -27.32 -8.20
C GLU A 77 -4.75 -28.06 -9.14
N GLN A 78 -3.69 -28.66 -8.59
CA GLN A 78 -2.70 -29.42 -9.37
C GLN A 78 -3.25 -30.74 -9.90
N ALA A 79 -4.08 -31.44 -9.11
CA ALA A 79 -4.68 -32.71 -9.51
C ALA A 79 -5.82 -32.54 -10.52
N LEU A 80 -6.58 -31.44 -10.43
CA LEU A 80 -7.82 -31.21 -11.17
C LEU A 80 -7.73 -31.47 -12.68
N PRO A 81 -6.69 -31.01 -13.41
CA PRO A 81 -6.61 -31.23 -14.86
C PRO A 81 -6.57 -32.71 -15.27
N SER A 82 -6.04 -33.57 -14.41
CA SER A 82 -5.89 -35.00 -14.67
C SER A 82 -7.10 -35.83 -14.22
N LEU A 83 -8.17 -35.20 -13.69
CA LEU A 83 -9.35 -35.91 -13.22
C LEU A 83 -10.30 -36.27 -14.38
N GLU A 84 -10.84 -37.49 -14.32
CA GLU A 84 -11.89 -38.00 -15.20
C GLU A 84 -13.27 -37.81 -14.55
N VAL A 85 -13.70 -36.54 -14.44
CA VAL A 85 -14.98 -36.15 -13.83
C VAL A 85 -15.85 -35.43 -14.87
N ASP A 86 -17.14 -35.31 -14.62
CA ASP A 86 -18.01 -34.45 -15.40
C ASP A 86 -17.86 -32.96 -14.99
N ILE A 87 -18.24 -32.05 -15.88
CA ILE A 87 -18.09 -30.60 -15.65
C ILE A 87 -18.99 -30.07 -14.54
N GLU A 88 -20.20 -30.62 -14.41
CA GLU A 88 -21.19 -30.17 -13.43
C GLU A 88 -20.67 -30.39 -12.01
N SER A 89 -20.11 -31.57 -11.74
CA SER A 89 -19.49 -31.93 -10.47
C SER A 89 -18.32 -31.01 -10.13
N VAL A 90 -17.44 -30.72 -11.11
CA VAL A 90 -16.29 -29.82 -10.92
C VAL A 90 -16.73 -28.38 -10.65
N LEU A 91 -17.62 -27.82 -11.48
CA LEU A 91 -18.12 -26.45 -11.29
C LEU A 91 -18.87 -26.30 -9.98
N SER A 92 -19.73 -27.25 -9.62
CA SER A 92 -20.45 -27.26 -8.34
C SER A 92 -19.48 -27.28 -7.14
N CYS A 93 -18.40 -28.06 -7.24
CA CYS A 93 -17.34 -28.08 -6.22
C CYS A 93 -16.62 -26.72 -6.13
N LEU A 94 -16.18 -26.15 -7.25
CA LEU A 94 -15.45 -24.88 -7.27
C LEU A 94 -16.31 -23.71 -6.79
N VAL A 95 -17.60 -23.66 -7.13
CA VAL A 95 -18.55 -22.67 -6.60
C VAL A 95 -18.71 -22.82 -5.08
N CYS A 96 -18.82 -24.05 -4.58
CA CYS A 96 -18.87 -24.32 -3.14
C CYS A 96 -17.60 -23.82 -2.43
N LEU A 97 -16.42 -24.12 -2.99
CA LEU A 97 -15.14 -23.68 -2.45
C LEU A 97 -14.97 -22.16 -2.49
N LYS A 98 -15.39 -21.51 -3.58
CA LYS A 98 -15.42 -20.05 -3.71
C LYS A 98 -16.25 -19.41 -2.61
N LYS A 99 -17.44 -19.96 -2.31
CA LYS A 99 -18.30 -19.48 -1.21
C LYS A 99 -17.65 -19.66 0.16
N LYS A 100 -16.94 -20.77 0.38
CA LYS A 100 -16.23 -21.07 1.65
C LYS A 100 -14.97 -20.23 1.85
N ALA A 101 -14.22 -19.95 0.79
CA ALA A 101 -13.00 -19.15 0.83
C ALA A 101 -13.27 -17.64 1.05
N GLY A 102 -14.50 -17.17 0.87
CA GLY A 102 -14.87 -15.78 1.08
C GLY A 102 -14.22 -14.82 0.06
N ARG A 103 -13.97 -13.57 0.49
CA ARG A 103 -13.36 -12.50 -0.35
C ARG A 103 -11.82 -12.53 -0.33
N ASP A 104 -11.22 -13.71 -0.17
CA ASP A 104 -9.76 -13.82 -0.06
C ASP A 104 -9.06 -13.75 -1.43
N LEU A 105 -7.78 -13.30 -1.40
CA LEU A 105 -6.86 -13.11 -2.53
C LEU A 105 -6.64 -14.33 -3.45
N PHE A 106 -7.22 -15.49 -3.13
CA PHE A 106 -7.00 -16.76 -3.82
C PHE A 106 -8.04 -17.10 -4.89
N LEU A 107 -9.03 -16.23 -5.13
CA LEU A 107 -10.09 -16.49 -6.10
C LEU A 107 -9.56 -16.77 -7.52
N GLY A 108 -8.46 -16.13 -7.92
CA GLY A 108 -7.81 -16.34 -9.22
C GLY A 108 -7.40 -17.79 -9.49
N ARG A 109 -7.07 -18.54 -8.42
CA ARG A 109 -6.60 -19.93 -8.52
C ARG A 109 -7.70 -20.91 -8.90
N PHE A 110 -8.95 -20.64 -8.51
CA PHE A 110 -10.08 -21.47 -8.93
C PHE A 110 -10.33 -21.36 -10.43
N TYR A 111 -10.18 -20.15 -10.98
CA TYR A 111 -10.38 -19.89 -12.40
C TYR A 111 -9.29 -20.54 -13.25
N SER A 112 -8.01 -20.41 -12.86
CA SER A 112 -6.90 -21.08 -13.54
C SER A 112 -7.01 -22.61 -13.50
N ALA A 113 -7.36 -23.18 -12.33
CA ALA A 113 -7.56 -24.62 -12.18
C ALA A 113 -8.64 -25.14 -13.14
N PHE A 114 -9.78 -24.44 -13.20
CA PHE A 114 -10.89 -24.82 -14.07
C PHE A 114 -10.55 -24.68 -15.55
N GLN A 115 -9.87 -23.60 -15.95
CA GLN A 115 -9.39 -23.41 -17.32
C GLN A 115 -8.47 -24.57 -17.74
N ASN A 116 -7.51 -24.95 -16.90
CA ASN A 116 -6.60 -26.06 -17.17
C ASN A 116 -7.33 -27.40 -17.28
N TYR A 117 -8.34 -27.62 -16.44
CA TYR A 117 -9.21 -28.79 -16.53
C TYR A 117 -10.00 -28.87 -17.83
N CYS A 118 -10.60 -27.76 -18.25
CA CYS A 118 -11.32 -27.69 -19.52
C CYS A 118 -10.39 -27.90 -20.72
N ARG A 119 -9.13 -27.50 -20.63
CA ARG A 119 -8.15 -27.64 -21.73
C ARG A 119 -7.81 -29.10 -22.06
N MET A 120 -8.00 -30.03 -21.13
CA MET A 120 -7.62 -31.44 -21.31
C MET A 120 -8.56 -32.27 -22.19
N ASP A 121 -9.76 -31.77 -22.52
CA ASP A 121 -10.70 -32.42 -23.43
C ASP A 121 -11.41 -31.36 -24.27
N GLU A 122 -11.35 -31.50 -25.60
CA GLU A 122 -11.89 -30.55 -26.57
C GLU A 122 -13.38 -30.25 -26.38
N LYS A 123 -14.15 -31.16 -25.78
CA LYS A 123 -15.59 -30.96 -25.54
C LYS A 123 -15.87 -30.17 -24.27
N ARG A 124 -14.94 -30.14 -23.31
CA ARG A 124 -15.16 -29.54 -21.99
C ARG A 124 -15.46 -28.04 -22.06
N PRO A 125 -14.77 -27.21 -22.86
CA PRO A 125 -15.10 -25.80 -23.01
C PRO A 125 -16.55 -25.55 -23.42
N ASP A 126 -17.04 -26.26 -24.43
CA ASP A 126 -18.41 -26.12 -24.94
C ASP A 126 -19.46 -26.57 -23.91
N VAL A 127 -19.25 -27.72 -23.28
CA VAL A 127 -20.14 -28.25 -22.25
C VAL A 127 -20.16 -27.31 -21.04
N GLY A 128 -19.02 -26.74 -20.65
CA GLY A 128 -18.92 -25.78 -19.56
C GLY A 128 -19.69 -24.50 -19.84
N ILE A 129 -19.58 -23.95 -21.05
CA ILE A 129 -20.34 -22.76 -21.45
C ILE A 129 -21.85 -23.04 -21.42
N GLN A 130 -22.28 -24.16 -22.02
CA GLN A 130 -23.69 -24.54 -22.03
C GLN A 130 -24.25 -24.75 -20.62
N PHE A 131 -23.50 -25.45 -19.77
CA PHE A 131 -23.89 -25.68 -18.39
C PHE A 131 -24.04 -24.37 -17.62
N ILE A 132 -23.05 -23.48 -17.67
CA ILE A 132 -23.07 -22.18 -16.99
C ILE A 132 -24.27 -21.34 -17.43
N LEU A 133 -24.51 -21.25 -18.74
CA LEU A 133 -25.61 -20.45 -19.30
C LEU A 133 -27.00 -21.06 -19.04
N SER A 134 -27.08 -22.34 -18.69
CA SER A 134 -28.34 -23.02 -18.35
C SER A 134 -28.75 -22.92 -16.88
N GLN A 135 -27.90 -22.35 -16.02
CA GLN A 135 -28.18 -22.24 -14.58
C GLN A 135 -29.16 -21.10 -14.26
N ASP A 136 -30.12 -21.37 -13.38
CA ASP A 136 -31.03 -20.35 -12.83
C ASP A 136 -30.28 -19.33 -11.96
N ASP A 137 -29.25 -19.75 -11.23
CA ASP A 137 -28.37 -18.88 -10.41
C ASP A 137 -27.08 -18.55 -11.16
N LEU A 138 -27.24 -17.81 -12.26
CA LEU A 138 -26.14 -17.46 -13.17
C LEU A 138 -24.97 -16.77 -12.45
N ASN A 139 -25.24 -15.95 -11.42
CA ASN A 139 -24.23 -15.13 -10.75
C ASN A 139 -23.11 -15.93 -10.07
N ASP A 140 -23.42 -17.13 -9.57
CA ASP A 140 -22.43 -17.97 -8.91
C ASP A 140 -21.46 -18.64 -9.90
N TYR A 141 -21.96 -19.02 -11.06
CA TYR A 141 -21.24 -19.78 -12.08
C TYR A 141 -20.60 -18.89 -13.16
N VAL A 142 -21.16 -17.72 -13.43
CA VAL A 142 -20.76 -16.86 -14.56
C VAL A 142 -19.28 -16.49 -14.52
N SER A 143 -18.68 -16.33 -13.34
CA SER A 143 -17.24 -16.03 -13.20
C SER A 143 -16.30 -17.10 -13.77
N PHE A 144 -16.80 -18.31 -14.05
CA PHE A 144 -16.03 -19.38 -14.69
C PHE A 144 -16.18 -19.37 -16.23
N LEU A 145 -17.03 -18.52 -16.78
CA LEU A 145 -17.31 -18.45 -18.21
C LEU A 145 -16.07 -18.06 -19.02
N SER A 146 -15.32 -17.05 -18.56
CA SER A 146 -14.05 -16.67 -19.19
C SER A 146 -13.04 -17.81 -19.18
N SER A 147 -12.99 -18.59 -18.10
CA SER A 147 -12.10 -19.76 -17.99
C SER A 147 -12.46 -20.86 -18.99
N SER A 148 -13.75 -21.13 -19.22
CA SER A 148 -14.19 -22.05 -20.28
C SER A 148 -13.81 -21.53 -21.67
N LEU A 149 -14.01 -20.23 -21.94
CA LEU A 149 -13.69 -19.62 -23.24
C LEU A 149 -12.19 -19.60 -23.53
N LEU A 150 -11.34 -19.44 -22.50
CA LEU A 150 -9.89 -19.44 -22.62
C LEU A 150 -9.27 -20.85 -22.63
N ALA A 151 -10.09 -21.89 -22.46
CA ALA A 151 -9.66 -23.28 -22.50
C ALA A 151 -9.71 -23.90 -23.91
N PHE A 152 -10.29 -23.21 -24.90
CA PHE A 152 -10.28 -23.67 -26.28
C PHE A 152 -8.87 -23.87 -26.82
N GLN A 153 -8.68 -24.95 -27.58
CA GLN A 153 -7.42 -25.26 -28.26
C GLN A 153 -7.26 -24.39 -29.52
N PRO A 154 -6.02 -24.17 -30.01
CA PRO A 154 -5.77 -23.31 -31.17
C PRO A 154 -6.58 -23.63 -32.42
N ASP A 155 -6.79 -24.92 -32.71
CA ASP A 155 -7.58 -25.38 -33.85
C ASP A 155 -9.06 -24.94 -33.80
N ASN A 156 -9.56 -24.56 -32.62
CA ASN A 156 -10.95 -24.19 -32.37
C ASN A 156 -11.14 -22.70 -32.03
N PHE A 157 -10.13 -21.84 -32.22
CA PHE A 157 -10.27 -20.40 -31.93
C PHE A 157 -11.35 -19.71 -32.75
N VAL A 158 -11.59 -20.15 -33.99
CA VAL A 158 -12.68 -19.59 -34.82
C VAL A 158 -14.04 -19.81 -34.13
N SER A 159 -14.26 -21.00 -33.58
CA SER A 159 -15.47 -21.35 -32.82
C SER A 159 -15.55 -20.55 -31.53
N ALA A 160 -14.45 -20.43 -30.80
CA ALA A 160 -14.38 -19.61 -29.58
C ALA A 160 -14.76 -18.15 -29.84
N ILE A 161 -14.20 -17.54 -30.90
CA ILE A 161 -14.51 -16.16 -31.29
C ILE A 161 -15.99 -16.02 -31.68
N GLN A 162 -16.57 -16.97 -32.40
CA GLN A 162 -18.01 -16.96 -32.74
C GLN A 162 -18.91 -17.07 -31.50
N ILE A 163 -18.49 -17.85 -30.49
CA ILE A 163 -19.21 -17.91 -29.21
C ILE A 163 -19.10 -16.56 -28.51
N ILE A 164 -17.89 -16.00 -28.37
CA ILE A 164 -17.68 -14.69 -27.75
C ILE A 164 -18.50 -13.60 -28.45
N GLU A 165 -18.52 -13.59 -29.79
CA GLU A 165 -19.30 -12.66 -30.62
C GLU A 165 -20.81 -12.69 -30.29
N ARG A 166 -21.36 -13.85 -29.91
CA ARG A 166 -22.74 -13.96 -29.41
C ARG A 166 -22.89 -13.51 -27.96
N LEU A 167 -21.88 -13.77 -27.11
CA LEU A 167 -21.95 -13.47 -25.68
C LEU A 167 -21.75 -11.98 -25.38
N ILE A 168 -20.97 -11.24 -26.17
CA ILE A 168 -20.76 -9.79 -25.99
C ILE A 168 -22.02 -8.94 -26.30
N ILE A 169 -23.06 -9.54 -26.87
CA ILE A 169 -24.37 -8.90 -27.09
C ILE A 169 -25.47 -9.49 -26.20
N HIS A 170 -25.11 -10.34 -25.24
CA HIS A 170 -26.05 -10.96 -24.31
C HIS A 170 -26.75 -9.91 -23.43
N GLU A 171 -28.00 -10.16 -23.04
CA GLU A 171 -28.78 -9.24 -22.21
C GLU A 171 -28.17 -9.05 -20.80
N ASP A 172 -27.69 -10.15 -20.22
CA ASP A 172 -27.02 -10.16 -18.93
C ASP A 172 -25.61 -9.53 -19.01
N ARG A 173 -25.38 -8.51 -18.19
CA ARG A 173 -24.11 -7.78 -18.14
C ARG A 173 -22.94 -8.63 -17.62
N SER A 174 -23.18 -9.57 -16.71
CA SER A 174 -22.15 -10.43 -16.15
C SER A 174 -21.61 -11.40 -17.20
N VAL A 175 -22.48 -11.89 -18.09
CA VAL A 175 -22.09 -12.69 -19.26
C VAL A 175 -21.23 -11.87 -20.22
N ARG A 176 -21.66 -10.64 -20.55
CA ARG A 176 -20.88 -9.74 -21.40
C ARG A 176 -19.51 -9.44 -20.80
N ASN A 177 -19.46 -9.17 -19.50
CA ASN A 177 -18.23 -8.90 -18.76
C ASN A 177 -17.18 -10.01 -18.94
N GLU A 178 -17.58 -11.26 -18.69
CA GLU A 178 -16.71 -12.43 -18.83
C GLU A 178 -16.32 -12.71 -20.28
N ALA A 179 -17.22 -12.42 -21.23
CA ALA A 179 -16.91 -12.50 -22.65
C ALA A 179 -15.84 -11.48 -23.07
N TYR A 180 -15.87 -10.25 -22.55
CA TYR A 180 -14.82 -9.25 -22.80
C TYR A 180 -13.47 -9.67 -22.19
N LEU A 181 -13.48 -10.18 -20.95
CA LEU A 181 -12.27 -10.70 -20.30
C LEU A 181 -11.62 -11.82 -21.12
N ALA A 182 -12.44 -12.73 -21.66
CA ALA A 182 -11.96 -13.78 -22.55
C ALA A 182 -11.47 -13.24 -23.90
N LEU A 183 -12.20 -12.29 -24.50
CA LEU A 183 -11.87 -11.71 -25.80
C LEU A 183 -10.45 -11.12 -25.85
N GLY A 184 -10.06 -10.41 -24.78
CA GLY A 184 -8.74 -9.80 -24.67
C GLY A 184 -7.59 -10.78 -24.45
N ARG A 185 -7.87 -11.91 -23.81
CA ARG A 185 -6.86 -12.89 -23.37
C ARG A 185 -6.77 -14.12 -24.28
N LEU A 186 -7.66 -14.24 -25.26
CA LEU A 186 -7.67 -15.37 -26.18
C LEU A 186 -6.37 -15.40 -26.99
N ASP A 187 -5.76 -16.58 -27.08
CA ASP A 187 -4.43 -16.80 -27.64
C ASP A 187 -4.43 -16.85 -29.18
N VAL A 188 -5.11 -15.90 -29.84
CA VAL A 188 -5.38 -15.94 -31.28
C VAL A 188 -4.12 -15.82 -32.16
N ASP A 189 -4.20 -16.39 -33.36
CA ASP A 189 -3.20 -16.27 -34.42
C ASP A 189 -3.37 -14.96 -35.22
N ASP A 190 -2.36 -14.62 -36.03
CA ASP A 190 -2.33 -13.42 -36.89
C ASP A 190 -3.56 -13.31 -37.82
N ALA A 191 -4.15 -14.45 -38.20
CA ALA A 191 -5.30 -14.48 -39.09
C ALA A 191 -6.59 -13.98 -38.41
N GLN A 192 -6.73 -14.19 -37.10
CA GLN A 192 -7.93 -13.80 -36.34
C GLN A 192 -7.78 -12.48 -35.56
N VAL A 193 -6.57 -11.92 -35.45
CA VAL A 193 -6.31 -10.64 -34.73
C VAL A 193 -7.25 -9.53 -35.19
N GLY A 194 -7.36 -9.33 -36.50
CA GLY A 194 -8.22 -8.28 -37.08
C GLY A 194 -9.71 -8.48 -36.75
N LYS A 195 -10.16 -9.74 -36.63
CA LYS A 195 -11.54 -10.05 -36.23
C LYS A 195 -11.77 -9.69 -34.76
N VAL A 196 -10.86 -10.08 -33.87
CA VAL A 196 -10.92 -9.73 -32.44
C VAL A 196 -10.92 -8.21 -32.25
N TRP A 197 -10.02 -7.49 -32.92
CA TRP A 197 -9.98 -6.03 -32.88
C TRP A 197 -11.26 -5.38 -33.39
N GLY A 198 -11.85 -5.93 -34.46
CA GLY A 198 -13.14 -5.48 -34.98
C GLY A 198 -14.28 -5.59 -33.95
N LEU A 199 -14.33 -6.68 -33.19
CA LEU A 199 -15.32 -6.88 -32.13
C LEU A 199 -15.13 -5.88 -30.98
N ILE A 200 -13.88 -5.66 -30.56
CA ILE A 200 -13.52 -4.68 -29.52
C ILE A 200 -13.97 -3.28 -29.95
N CYS A 201 -13.60 -2.85 -31.16
CA CYS A 201 -13.99 -1.55 -31.72
C CYS A 201 -15.51 -1.35 -31.77
N ALA A 202 -16.26 -2.37 -32.19
CA ALA A 202 -17.72 -2.29 -32.30
C ALA A 202 -18.39 -2.14 -30.93
N ARG A 203 -17.87 -2.85 -29.91
CA ARG A 203 -18.43 -2.81 -28.56
C ARG A 203 -18.01 -1.57 -27.77
N ALA A 204 -16.81 -1.06 -27.98
CA ALA A 204 -16.35 0.21 -27.39
C ALA A 204 -17.30 1.36 -27.67
N LYS A 205 -17.93 1.37 -28.86
CA LYS A 205 -18.86 2.41 -29.29
C LYS A 205 -20.30 2.24 -28.79
N SER A 206 -20.66 1.06 -28.28
CA SER A 206 -22.05 0.71 -27.99
C SER A 206 -22.33 0.23 -26.56
N GLU A 207 -21.31 -0.24 -25.83
CA GLU A 207 -21.44 -0.66 -24.44
C GLU A 207 -21.64 0.55 -23.51
N LYS A 208 -22.52 0.39 -22.50
CA LYS A 208 -22.88 1.47 -21.57
C LYS A 208 -22.72 1.08 -20.11
N ASP A 209 -22.56 -0.20 -19.81
CA ASP A 209 -22.36 -0.67 -18.44
C ASP A 209 -20.89 -0.46 -18.02
N ASN A 210 -20.67 0.22 -16.89
CA ASN A 210 -19.33 0.60 -16.43
C ASN A 210 -18.42 -0.60 -16.14
N THR A 211 -18.98 -1.70 -15.60
CA THR A 211 -18.21 -2.91 -15.31
C THR A 211 -17.77 -3.58 -16.60
N CYS A 212 -18.67 -3.65 -17.58
CA CYS A 212 -18.34 -4.12 -18.92
C CYS A 212 -17.30 -3.25 -19.62
N LEU A 213 -17.37 -1.92 -19.48
CA LEU A 213 -16.38 -0.99 -20.01
C LEU A 213 -14.99 -1.19 -19.40
N ALA A 214 -14.91 -1.50 -18.10
CA ALA A 214 -13.64 -1.85 -17.44
C ALA A 214 -13.04 -3.14 -18.01
N SER A 215 -13.82 -4.19 -18.19
CA SER A 215 -13.35 -5.43 -18.83
C SER A 215 -12.97 -5.24 -20.30
N LEU A 216 -13.67 -4.35 -21.00
CA LEU A 216 -13.34 -4.00 -22.38
C LEU A 216 -12.03 -3.21 -22.47
N LEU A 217 -11.78 -2.28 -21.55
CA LEU A 217 -10.48 -1.60 -21.40
C LEU A 217 -9.36 -2.64 -21.25
N LEU A 218 -9.53 -3.59 -20.32
CA LEU A 218 -8.54 -4.63 -20.11
C LEU A 218 -8.33 -5.47 -21.38
N ALA A 219 -9.40 -5.74 -22.14
CA ALA A 219 -9.31 -6.44 -23.41
C ALA A 219 -8.50 -5.68 -24.48
N MET A 220 -8.70 -4.37 -24.59
CA MET A 220 -7.91 -3.50 -25.48
C MET A 220 -6.42 -3.51 -25.10
N LEU A 221 -6.12 -3.41 -23.81
CA LEU A 221 -4.75 -3.37 -23.32
C LEU A 221 -4.03 -4.71 -23.52
N HIS A 222 -4.68 -5.84 -23.21
CA HIS A 222 -4.11 -7.16 -23.50
C HIS A 222 -3.89 -7.36 -25.00
N HIS A 223 -4.82 -6.89 -25.85
CA HIS A 223 -4.66 -6.96 -27.30
C HIS A 223 -3.43 -6.18 -27.78
N GLY A 224 -3.25 -4.94 -27.30
CA GLY A 224 -2.08 -4.12 -27.64
C GLY A 224 -0.76 -4.71 -27.13
N ALA A 225 -0.75 -5.28 -25.92
CA ALA A 225 0.45 -5.90 -25.35
C ALA A 225 0.89 -7.13 -26.14
N ARG A 226 -0.09 -7.93 -26.58
CA ARG A 226 0.16 -9.12 -27.41
C ARG A 226 0.53 -8.78 -28.84
N PHE A 227 -0.09 -7.74 -29.41
CA PHE A 227 0.12 -7.29 -30.78
C PHE A 227 0.55 -5.82 -30.80
N PRO A 228 1.83 -5.50 -30.52
CA PRO A 228 2.30 -4.11 -30.35
C PRO A 228 2.07 -3.18 -31.55
N SER A 229 1.84 -3.72 -32.75
CA SER A 229 1.46 -2.94 -33.92
C SER A 229 0.13 -2.20 -33.77
N TYR A 230 -0.74 -2.65 -32.86
CA TYR A 230 -2.06 -2.06 -32.59
C TYR A 230 -2.04 -0.95 -31.54
N TRP A 231 -0.88 -0.61 -30.96
CA TRP A 231 -0.84 0.39 -29.88
C TRP A 231 -1.38 1.77 -30.29
N GLN A 232 -1.15 2.18 -31.55
CA GLN A 232 -1.67 3.46 -32.05
C GLN A 232 -3.20 3.45 -32.18
N GLU A 233 -3.78 2.33 -32.59
CA GLU A 233 -5.22 2.12 -32.70
C GLU A 233 -5.87 2.01 -31.31
N VAL A 234 -5.20 1.35 -30.37
CA VAL A 234 -5.63 1.29 -28.96
C VAL A 234 -5.64 2.67 -28.34
N GLU A 235 -4.57 3.46 -28.53
CA GLU A 235 -4.48 4.83 -28.04
C GLU A 235 -5.65 5.69 -28.54
N LYS A 236 -5.89 5.69 -29.87
CA LYS A 236 -7.02 6.42 -30.47
C LYS A 236 -8.37 5.99 -29.93
N LEU A 237 -8.57 4.67 -29.76
CA LEU A 237 -9.84 4.17 -29.23
C LEU A 237 -10.03 4.63 -27.79
N LEU A 238 -9.01 4.52 -26.93
CA LEU A 238 -9.05 4.98 -25.54
C LEU A 238 -9.39 6.47 -25.43
N GLU A 239 -8.82 7.31 -26.29
CA GLU A 239 -9.14 8.74 -26.36
C GLU A 239 -10.62 8.99 -26.69
N GLU A 240 -11.23 8.17 -27.55
CA GLU A 240 -12.63 8.33 -27.96
C GLU A 240 -13.64 7.98 -26.85
N TYR A 241 -13.38 6.98 -26.01
CA TYR A 241 -14.39 6.49 -25.04
C TYR A 241 -14.10 6.80 -23.56
N LEU A 242 -12.86 7.13 -23.18
CA LEU A 242 -12.50 7.40 -21.77
C LEU A 242 -12.53 8.88 -21.40
N ASP A 243 -13.43 9.68 -21.99
CA ASP A 243 -13.52 11.11 -21.66
C ASP A 243 -13.95 11.31 -20.18
N VAL A 244 -14.99 10.60 -19.74
CA VAL A 244 -15.42 10.54 -18.33
C VAL A 244 -15.20 9.14 -17.77
N VAL A 245 -14.34 9.04 -16.76
CA VAL A 245 -13.98 7.76 -16.14
C VAL A 245 -14.94 7.45 -15.01
N SER A 246 -15.62 6.30 -15.09
CA SER A 246 -16.44 5.79 -14.00
C SER A 246 -15.56 5.18 -12.88
N PRO A 247 -16.06 5.08 -11.63
CA PRO A 247 -15.30 4.48 -10.54
C PRO A 247 -14.80 3.05 -10.85
N GLU A 248 -15.61 2.24 -11.54
CA GLU A 248 -15.24 0.88 -11.92
C GLU A 248 -14.06 0.86 -12.90
N VAL A 249 -14.08 1.76 -13.89
CA VAL A 249 -12.97 1.89 -14.86
C VAL A 249 -11.74 2.49 -14.19
N GLN A 250 -11.90 3.47 -13.30
CA GLN A 250 -10.77 4.07 -12.56
C GLN A 250 -10.08 3.03 -11.66
N TYR A 251 -10.86 2.18 -10.99
CA TYR A 251 -10.34 1.04 -10.24
C TYR A 251 -9.53 0.10 -11.13
N GLU A 252 -10.08 -0.31 -12.28
CA GLU A 252 -9.37 -1.22 -13.20
C GLU A 252 -8.07 -0.59 -13.74
N ILE A 253 -8.08 0.71 -14.09
CA ILE A 253 -6.87 1.44 -14.49
C ILE A 253 -5.83 1.39 -13.35
N SER A 254 -6.24 1.69 -12.12
CA SER A 254 -5.32 1.71 -10.97
C SER A 254 -4.73 0.33 -10.69
N ASP A 255 -5.51 -0.73 -10.80
CA ASP A 255 -5.08 -2.11 -10.56
C ASP A 255 -4.10 -2.60 -11.65
N ILE A 256 -4.37 -2.27 -12.92
CA ILE A 256 -3.47 -2.59 -14.04
C ILE A 256 -2.11 -1.91 -13.87
N VAL A 257 -2.10 -0.62 -13.54
CA VAL A 257 -0.86 0.16 -13.37
C VAL A 257 -0.08 -0.31 -12.13
N ALA A 258 -0.78 -0.57 -11.02
CA ALA A 258 -0.16 -0.99 -9.77
C ALA A 258 0.52 -2.36 -9.85
N PHE A 259 -0.16 -3.34 -10.46
CA PHE A 259 0.27 -4.74 -10.43
C PHE A 259 0.82 -5.24 -11.77
N ARG A 260 1.00 -4.35 -12.75
CA ARG A 260 1.49 -4.66 -14.10
C ARG A 260 0.85 -5.90 -14.73
N ARG A 261 -0.48 -5.96 -14.70
CA ARG A 261 -1.20 -7.09 -15.32
C ARG A 261 -0.99 -7.17 -16.83
N VAL A 262 -0.50 -6.09 -17.44
CA VAL A 262 -0.30 -5.93 -18.88
C VAL A 262 0.98 -5.12 -19.14
N ASP A 263 1.78 -5.56 -20.12
CA ASP A 263 2.93 -4.79 -20.61
C ASP A 263 2.45 -3.60 -21.46
N LEU A 264 2.45 -2.41 -20.88
CA LEU A 264 1.94 -1.19 -21.51
C LEU A 264 3.03 -0.47 -22.33
N SER A 265 2.64 0.16 -23.44
CA SER A 265 3.50 1.13 -24.12
C SER A 265 3.58 2.43 -23.31
N GLY A 266 4.67 3.20 -23.48
CA GLY A 266 4.90 4.44 -22.71
C GLY A 266 3.78 5.47 -22.85
N ASN A 267 3.23 5.65 -24.06
CA ASN A 267 2.12 6.56 -24.31
C ASN A 267 0.85 6.14 -23.56
N ILE A 268 0.53 4.85 -23.60
CA ILE A 268 -0.65 4.30 -22.93
C ILE A 268 -0.52 4.42 -21.43
N LEU A 269 0.64 4.10 -20.87
CA LEU A 269 0.91 4.29 -19.45
C LEU A 269 0.68 5.76 -19.04
N GLN A 270 1.25 6.72 -19.77
CA GLN A 270 1.03 8.14 -19.49
C GLN A 270 -0.44 8.55 -19.60
N PHE A 271 -1.16 8.06 -20.60
CA PHE A 271 -2.59 8.30 -20.75
C PHE A 271 -3.39 7.78 -19.56
N LEU A 272 -3.14 6.54 -19.14
CA LEU A 272 -3.81 5.92 -17.99
C LEU A 272 -3.50 6.64 -16.68
N LEU A 273 -2.25 7.05 -16.45
CA LEU A 273 -1.85 7.83 -15.28
C LEU A 273 -2.59 9.18 -15.21
N LYS A 274 -2.77 9.87 -16.34
CA LYS A 274 -3.58 11.10 -16.39
C LYS A 274 -5.02 10.86 -15.97
N LYS A 275 -5.59 9.68 -16.27
CA LYS A 275 -6.95 9.30 -15.84
C LYS A 275 -7.05 8.97 -14.34
N LEU A 276 -5.93 8.75 -13.66
CA LEU A 276 -5.85 8.59 -12.20
C LEU A 276 -5.60 9.91 -11.45
N ALA A 277 -5.27 11.00 -12.15
CA ALA A 277 -4.96 12.28 -11.52
C ALA A 277 -6.11 12.81 -10.65
N ASP A 278 -7.36 12.64 -11.09
CA ASP A 278 -8.57 13.14 -10.44
C ASP A 278 -9.24 12.13 -9.48
N VAL A 279 -8.43 11.29 -8.82
CA VAL A 279 -8.92 10.31 -7.85
C VAL A 279 -9.61 10.99 -6.66
N SER A 280 -10.76 10.44 -6.24
CA SER A 280 -11.42 10.87 -5.01
C SER A 280 -10.66 10.38 -3.78
N PRO A 281 -10.37 11.23 -2.77
CA PRO A 281 -9.75 10.80 -1.52
C PRO A 281 -10.57 9.77 -0.73
N LYS A 282 -11.85 9.58 -1.08
CA LYS A 282 -12.75 8.60 -0.44
C LYS A 282 -12.63 7.20 -1.03
N ASP A 283 -12.04 7.06 -2.22
CA ASP A 283 -11.86 5.75 -2.85
C ASP A 283 -10.57 5.10 -2.34
N ASN A 284 -10.65 4.51 -1.15
CA ASN A 284 -9.50 3.88 -0.50
C ASN A 284 -8.85 2.80 -1.36
N ARG A 285 -9.60 2.14 -2.25
CA ARG A 285 -9.04 1.06 -3.08
C ARG A 285 -8.17 1.62 -4.19
N VAL A 286 -8.65 2.66 -4.88
CA VAL A 286 -7.86 3.33 -5.92
C VAL A 286 -6.64 4.00 -5.30
N VAL A 287 -6.78 4.65 -4.14
CA VAL A 287 -5.66 5.26 -3.42
C VAL A 287 -4.61 4.22 -3.01
N GLN A 288 -5.03 3.05 -2.51
CA GLN A 288 -4.10 1.95 -2.21
C GLN A 288 -3.38 1.45 -3.46
N ASN A 289 -4.07 1.31 -4.58
CA ASN A 289 -3.43 0.91 -5.84
C ASN A 289 -2.44 1.98 -6.32
N ILE A 290 -2.77 3.27 -6.17
CA ILE A 290 -1.83 4.37 -6.47
C ILE A 290 -0.57 4.26 -5.60
N ASP A 291 -0.69 3.92 -4.33
CA ASP A 291 0.45 3.71 -3.43
C ASP A 291 1.44 2.67 -4.00
N TYR A 292 0.92 1.51 -4.44
CA TYR A 292 1.74 0.50 -5.12
C TYR A 292 2.30 0.98 -6.47
N ALA A 293 1.48 1.67 -7.27
CA ALA A 293 1.88 2.18 -8.57
C ALA A 293 3.04 3.17 -8.49
N LEU A 294 3.08 4.04 -7.48
CA LEU A 294 4.15 5.01 -7.29
C LEU A 294 5.51 4.31 -7.04
N VAL A 295 5.54 3.29 -6.18
CA VAL A 295 6.74 2.48 -5.93
C VAL A 295 7.19 1.76 -7.21
N GLU A 296 6.23 1.22 -7.95
CA GLU A 296 6.50 0.48 -9.18
C GLU A 296 7.10 1.38 -10.28
N LEU A 297 6.64 2.63 -10.39
CA LEU A 297 7.18 3.63 -11.31
C LEU A 297 8.61 4.05 -10.94
N CYS A 298 8.91 4.21 -9.65
CA CYS A 298 10.26 4.49 -9.16
C CYS A 298 11.21 3.32 -9.45
N THR A 299 10.76 2.08 -9.23
CA THR A 299 11.53 0.86 -9.52
C THR A 299 11.89 0.74 -11.01
N GLN A 300 11.05 1.27 -11.90
CA GLN A 300 11.27 1.29 -13.35
C GLN A 300 12.20 2.40 -13.85
N SER A 301 12.77 3.21 -12.97
CA SER A 301 13.50 4.42 -13.37
C SER A 301 12.61 5.41 -14.15
N LEU A 302 11.30 5.47 -13.82
CA LEU A 302 10.35 6.47 -14.33
C LEU A 302 9.86 7.41 -13.21
N PRO A 303 10.74 8.02 -12.40
CA PRO A 303 10.33 8.80 -11.22
C PRO A 303 9.51 10.04 -11.58
N HIS A 304 9.72 10.64 -12.76
CA HIS A 304 8.95 11.82 -13.20
C HIS A 304 7.44 11.54 -13.26
N LEU A 305 7.03 10.36 -13.75
CA LEU A 305 5.61 9.98 -13.80
C LEU A 305 5.04 9.72 -12.40
N ALA A 306 5.85 9.16 -11.50
CA ALA A 306 5.46 8.97 -10.11
C ALA A 306 5.21 10.33 -9.43
N VAL A 307 6.10 11.30 -9.64
CA VAL A 307 5.96 12.66 -9.10
C VAL A 307 4.71 13.34 -9.64
N ASP A 308 4.45 13.27 -10.95
CA ASP A 308 3.27 13.89 -11.55
C ASP A 308 1.95 13.31 -10.99
N LEU A 309 1.88 11.98 -10.85
CA LEU A 309 0.72 11.30 -10.25
C LEU A 309 0.55 11.66 -8.77
N LEU A 310 1.64 11.65 -8.00
CA LEU A 310 1.64 11.98 -6.58
C LEU A 310 1.16 13.40 -6.35
N GLU A 311 1.77 14.38 -7.02
CA GLU A 311 1.39 15.79 -6.87
C GLU A 311 -0.07 16.04 -7.26
N SER A 312 -0.54 15.42 -8.33
CA SER A 312 -1.95 15.52 -8.75
C SER A 312 -2.90 14.94 -7.69
N SER A 313 -2.57 13.77 -7.14
CA SER A 313 -3.36 13.11 -6.09
C SER A 313 -3.42 13.96 -4.82
N LEU A 314 -2.29 14.52 -4.39
CA LEU A 314 -2.21 15.39 -3.21
C LEU A 314 -2.97 16.70 -3.39
N ILE A 315 -2.92 17.30 -4.57
CA ILE A 315 -3.68 18.51 -4.90
C ILE A 315 -5.19 18.24 -4.84
N ASN A 316 -5.62 17.05 -5.25
CA ASN A 316 -7.02 16.60 -5.17
C ASN A 316 -7.45 16.14 -3.76
N GLY A 317 -6.56 16.23 -2.77
CA GLY A 317 -6.87 16.05 -1.35
C GLY A 317 -6.63 14.64 -0.82
N VAL A 318 -5.93 13.77 -1.57
CA VAL A 318 -5.42 12.51 -1.01
C VAL A 318 -4.38 12.85 0.05
N SER A 319 -4.48 12.25 1.23
CA SER A 319 -3.47 12.40 2.28
C SER A 319 -2.28 11.49 2.00
N VAL A 320 -1.07 12.00 2.26
CA VAL A 320 0.16 11.20 2.20
C VAL A 320 0.09 9.98 3.11
N LYS A 321 -0.59 10.09 4.25
CA LYS A 321 -0.72 8.98 5.21
C LYS A 321 -1.43 7.77 4.63
N SER A 322 -2.26 7.98 3.60
CA SER A 322 -2.91 6.89 2.86
C SER A 322 -1.99 6.20 1.85
N LEU A 323 -0.80 6.77 1.59
CA LEU A 323 0.24 6.29 0.68
C LEU A 323 1.47 5.82 1.48
N ASN A 324 1.25 4.95 2.45
CA ASN A 324 2.26 4.58 3.43
C ASN A 324 3.37 3.71 2.85
N TYR A 325 3.08 2.88 1.84
CA TYR A 325 4.10 2.04 1.21
C TYR A 325 5.10 2.90 0.43
N PHE A 326 4.62 3.80 -0.41
CA PHE A 326 5.44 4.75 -1.14
C PHE A 326 6.18 5.71 -0.22
N SER A 327 5.54 6.22 0.83
CA SER A 327 6.17 7.13 1.78
C SER A 327 7.41 6.49 2.45
N ASN A 328 7.28 5.24 2.88
CA ASN A 328 8.41 4.49 3.46
C ASN A 328 9.51 4.24 2.42
N GLU A 329 9.14 3.80 1.21
CA GLU A 329 10.10 3.55 0.13
C GLU A 329 10.85 4.83 -0.30
N LEU A 330 10.15 5.96 -0.32
CA LEU A 330 10.69 7.28 -0.67
C LEU A 330 11.77 7.72 0.34
N VAL A 331 11.47 7.62 1.64
CA VAL A 331 12.40 8.02 2.71
C VAL A 331 13.60 7.05 2.81
N ASP A 332 13.36 5.74 2.70
CA ASP A 332 14.39 4.73 2.95
C ASP A 332 15.31 4.49 1.74
N LYS A 333 14.75 4.45 0.52
CA LYS A 333 15.49 4.01 -0.69
C LYS A 333 15.71 5.10 -1.72
N HIS A 334 14.85 6.13 -1.76
CA HIS A 334 14.88 7.17 -2.79
C HIS A 334 15.21 8.56 -2.22
N ARG A 335 16.28 8.66 -1.41
CA ARG A 335 16.66 9.88 -0.68
C ARG A 335 16.85 11.12 -1.56
N GLU A 336 17.46 10.99 -2.74
CA GLU A 336 17.65 12.13 -3.65
C GLU A 336 16.30 12.66 -4.16
N LEU A 337 15.38 11.76 -4.54
CA LEU A 337 14.03 12.13 -4.97
C LEU A 337 13.24 12.77 -3.81
N PHE A 338 13.40 12.25 -2.60
CA PHE A 338 12.80 12.82 -1.39
C PHE A 338 13.28 14.27 -1.16
N GLU A 339 14.59 14.51 -1.18
CA GLU A 339 15.19 15.85 -0.99
C GLU A 339 14.74 16.83 -2.08
N GLN A 340 14.67 16.36 -3.33
CA GLN A 340 14.13 17.12 -4.47
C GLN A 340 12.65 17.49 -4.25
N LEU A 341 11.80 16.53 -3.84
CA LEU A 341 10.38 16.75 -3.63
C LEU A 341 10.11 17.73 -2.49
N VAL A 342 10.78 17.56 -1.36
CA VAL A 342 10.63 18.47 -0.22
C VAL A 342 11.01 19.90 -0.61
N THR A 343 12.14 20.07 -1.30
CA THR A 343 12.59 21.38 -1.77
C THR A 343 11.59 21.99 -2.76
N LYS A 344 11.14 21.22 -3.76
CA LYS A 344 10.15 21.64 -4.76
C LYS A 344 8.82 22.01 -4.12
N TRP A 345 8.33 21.22 -3.17
CA TRP A 345 7.03 21.44 -2.52
C TRP A 345 7.04 22.66 -1.62
N PHE A 346 8.11 22.88 -0.85
CA PHE A 346 8.27 24.13 -0.11
C PHE A 346 8.36 25.34 -1.04
N LEU A 347 9.14 25.24 -2.12
CA LEU A 347 9.26 26.31 -3.11
C LEU A 347 7.92 26.65 -3.77
N SER A 348 7.07 25.65 -4.03
CA SER A 348 5.74 25.86 -4.63
C SER A 348 4.81 26.73 -3.78
N GLY A 349 5.01 26.79 -2.46
CA GLY A 349 4.12 27.48 -1.52
C GLY A 349 2.71 26.89 -1.39
N LYS A 350 2.37 25.83 -2.13
CA LYS A 350 1.03 25.20 -2.09
C LYS A 350 0.83 24.50 -0.77
N GLY A 351 -0.22 24.88 -0.04
CA GLY A 351 -0.50 24.36 1.29
C GLY A 351 -0.68 22.83 1.34
N SER A 352 -1.29 22.22 0.33
CA SER A 352 -1.44 20.76 0.24
C SER A 352 -0.09 20.03 0.14
N LEU A 353 0.81 20.52 -0.71
CA LEU A 353 2.15 19.94 -0.91
C LEU A 353 3.06 20.20 0.30
N CYS A 354 3.00 21.38 0.91
CA CYS A 354 3.78 21.64 2.12
C CYS A 354 3.26 20.82 3.32
N ASN A 355 1.94 20.63 3.43
CA ASN A 355 1.36 19.73 4.43
C ASN A 355 1.75 18.28 4.17
N ALA A 356 1.87 17.86 2.91
CA ALA A 356 2.36 16.54 2.55
C ALA A 356 3.80 16.29 3.08
N VAL A 357 4.70 17.28 3.01
CA VAL A 357 6.03 17.19 3.65
C VAL A 357 5.91 16.97 5.16
N PHE A 358 5.03 17.73 5.82
CA PHE A 358 4.79 17.57 7.24
C PHE A 358 4.29 16.15 7.55
N GLU A 359 3.30 15.64 6.81
CA GLU A 359 2.76 14.30 7.00
C GLU A 359 3.80 13.20 6.78
N LEU A 360 4.64 13.30 5.73
CA LEU A 360 5.73 12.35 5.45
C LEU A 360 6.70 12.19 6.64
N LEU A 361 6.98 13.28 7.35
CA LEU A 361 7.96 13.31 8.43
C LEU A 361 7.34 13.15 9.82
N HIS A 362 6.01 13.18 9.92
CA HIS A 362 5.28 13.12 11.18
C HIS A 362 4.82 11.71 11.57
N ASP A 363 5.20 10.67 10.81
CA ASP A 363 4.99 9.28 11.23
C ASP A 363 5.81 8.93 12.48
N ASP A 364 5.44 7.81 13.11
CA ASP A 364 5.89 7.28 14.43
C ASP A 364 7.40 6.99 14.55
N LEU A 365 8.23 7.49 13.63
CA LEU A 365 9.67 7.48 13.75
C LEU A 365 10.06 8.27 15.01
N GLU A 366 10.62 7.55 15.99
CA GLU A 366 11.12 8.13 17.25
C GLU A 366 12.23 9.15 17.00
N GLU A 367 12.95 9.03 15.88
CA GLU A 367 14.05 9.91 15.48
C GLU A 367 13.64 10.82 14.32
N ASP A 368 14.04 12.09 14.41
CA ASP A 368 13.84 13.07 13.34
C ASP A 368 14.75 12.71 12.15
N VAL A 369 14.18 12.59 10.96
CA VAL A 369 14.93 12.32 9.73
C VAL A 369 15.74 13.55 9.33
N THR A 370 17.04 13.38 9.12
CA THR A 370 17.91 14.44 8.58
C THR A 370 17.95 14.37 7.06
N PHE A 371 17.88 15.51 6.39
CA PHE A 371 17.94 15.60 4.94
C PHE A 371 18.41 16.98 4.50
N LYS A 372 18.82 17.08 3.23
CA LYS A 372 19.39 18.28 2.62
C LYS A 372 18.45 18.91 1.62
N VAL A 373 18.75 20.16 1.30
CA VAL A 373 18.11 20.93 0.25
C VAL A 373 18.69 20.51 -1.09
N ASP A 374 17.81 20.32 -2.08
CA ASP A 374 18.23 20.14 -3.46
C ASP A 374 18.53 21.51 -4.08
N MET A 375 19.82 21.86 -4.11
CA MET A 375 20.32 23.12 -4.67
C MET A 375 20.11 23.23 -6.19
N SER A 376 19.77 22.15 -6.90
CA SER A 376 19.50 22.22 -8.34
C SER A 376 18.26 23.04 -8.69
N VAL A 377 17.35 23.23 -7.72
CA VAL A 377 16.07 23.96 -7.87
C VAL A 377 16.14 25.39 -7.31
N LEU A 378 17.25 25.77 -6.66
CA LEU A 378 17.42 27.08 -6.00
C LEU A 378 18.49 27.90 -6.72
N ASP A 379 18.04 28.84 -7.55
CA ASP A 379 18.86 29.73 -8.39
C ASP A 379 19.13 31.11 -7.77
N ASP A 380 18.40 31.51 -6.72
CA ASP A 380 18.58 32.81 -6.07
C ASP A 380 18.47 32.79 -4.53
N ASP A 381 18.94 33.87 -3.91
CA ASP A 381 18.97 34.10 -2.46
C ASP A 381 17.56 34.22 -1.84
N GLU A 382 16.57 34.73 -2.59
CA GLU A 382 15.19 34.91 -2.12
C GLU A 382 14.49 33.56 -1.95
N LYS A 383 14.63 32.68 -2.93
CA LYS A 383 14.13 31.30 -2.91
C LYS A 383 14.79 30.48 -1.80
N GLN A 384 16.10 30.63 -1.60
CA GLN A 384 16.82 29.98 -0.49
C GLN A 384 16.22 30.36 0.86
N LEU A 385 16.02 31.67 1.10
CA LEU A 385 15.44 32.13 2.36
C LEU A 385 13.97 31.70 2.52
N TYR A 386 13.21 31.73 1.43
CA TYR A 386 11.82 31.31 1.41
C TYR A 386 11.65 29.83 1.80
N VAL A 387 12.43 28.92 1.21
CA VAL A 387 12.34 27.49 1.58
C VAL A 387 12.80 27.24 3.01
N CYS A 388 13.77 28.01 3.53
CA CYS A 388 14.17 27.94 4.94
C CYS A 388 13.00 28.31 5.86
N ARG A 389 12.29 29.40 5.56
CA ARG A 389 11.11 29.82 6.32
C ARG A 389 10.01 28.77 6.24
N LYS A 390 9.72 28.22 5.05
CA LYS A 390 8.77 27.11 4.87
C LYS A 390 9.11 25.90 5.73
N ALA A 391 10.39 25.50 5.76
CA ALA A 391 10.85 24.40 6.61
C ALA A 391 10.57 24.69 8.09
N VAL A 392 10.89 25.89 8.61
CA VAL A 392 10.53 26.26 9.99
C VAL A 392 9.02 26.21 10.21
N GLY A 393 8.23 26.81 9.31
CA GLY A 393 6.78 26.88 9.46
C GLY A 393 6.11 25.50 9.54
N TRP A 394 6.47 24.59 8.63
CA TRP A 394 5.85 23.28 8.51
C TRP A 394 6.48 22.21 9.41
N LEU A 395 7.79 22.27 9.66
CA LEU A 395 8.54 21.25 10.41
C LEU A 395 8.93 21.69 11.81
N PHE A 396 8.28 22.72 12.37
CA PHE A 396 8.58 23.21 13.72
C PHE A 396 8.54 22.11 14.80
N THR A 397 7.68 21.09 14.66
CA THR A 397 7.59 19.97 15.62
C THR A 397 8.58 18.83 15.33
N LYS A 398 9.34 18.93 14.24
CA LYS A 398 10.47 18.06 13.84
C LYS A 398 11.74 18.91 13.72
N PRO A 399 12.22 19.47 14.84
CA PRO A 399 13.20 20.56 14.83
C PRO A 399 14.55 20.15 14.24
N ILE A 400 14.95 18.87 14.33
CA ILE A 400 16.21 18.40 13.73
C ILE A 400 16.07 18.35 12.21
N SER A 401 14.94 17.87 11.68
CA SER A 401 14.65 17.89 10.24
C SER A 401 14.67 19.32 9.68
N ALA A 402 14.05 20.27 10.38
CA ALA A 402 14.08 21.69 10.00
C ALA A 402 15.52 22.24 10.04
N ALA A 403 16.26 21.95 11.12
CA ALA A 403 17.62 22.44 11.29
C ALA A 403 18.59 21.85 10.25
N SER A 404 18.51 20.55 9.96
CA SER A 404 19.38 19.90 8.97
C SER A 404 19.13 20.45 7.57
N PHE A 405 17.85 20.65 7.20
CA PHE A 405 17.47 21.23 5.92
C PHE A 405 18.03 22.64 5.78
N ILE A 406 17.83 23.51 6.77
CA ILE A 406 18.30 24.90 6.76
C ILE A 406 19.83 24.98 6.75
N LEU A 407 20.53 24.16 7.54
CA LEU A 407 21.99 24.12 7.57
C LEU A 407 22.58 23.74 6.20
N SER A 408 21.90 22.88 5.43
CA SER A 408 22.41 22.44 4.14
C SER A 408 22.53 23.56 3.09
N ILE A 409 21.77 24.65 3.24
CA ILE A 409 21.88 25.86 2.40
C ILE A 409 23.11 26.71 2.73
N TYR A 410 23.68 26.53 3.93
CA TYR A 410 24.69 27.45 4.48
C TYR A 410 25.94 27.56 3.60
N ASP A 411 26.40 26.47 2.97
CA ASP A 411 27.63 26.50 2.18
C ASP A 411 27.50 27.34 0.90
N SER A 412 26.35 27.25 0.24
CA SER A 412 26.04 27.95 -1.02
C SER A 412 25.47 29.36 -0.83
N ALA A 413 25.03 29.70 0.38
CA ALA A 413 24.37 30.96 0.69
C ALA A 413 25.31 32.17 0.65
N SER A 414 24.78 33.32 0.20
CA SER A 414 25.46 34.61 0.31
C SER A 414 25.66 35.03 1.76
N ALA A 415 26.53 36.02 2.01
CA ALA A 415 26.77 36.52 3.36
C ALA A 415 25.53 37.11 4.05
N ILE A 416 24.55 37.59 3.26
CA ILE A 416 23.27 38.09 3.77
C ILE A 416 22.41 36.90 4.20
N ILE A 417 22.24 35.91 3.32
CA ILE A 417 21.42 34.73 3.60
C ILE A 417 21.99 33.91 4.75
N LYS A 418 23.32 33.80 4.88
CA LYS A 418 23.97 33.16 6.04
C LYS A 418 23.51 33.75 7.38
N LYS A 419 23.36 35.07 7.48
CA LYS A 419 22.87 35.73 8.71
C LYS A 419 21.40 35.42 8.98
N GLU A 420 20.57 35.41 7.95
CA GLU A 420 19.15 35.07 8.07
C GLU A 420 18.95 33.59 8.46
N VAL A 421 19.73 32.69 7.85
CA VAL A 421 19.79 31.26 8.19
C VAL A 421 20.21 31.06 9.65
N GLU A 422 21.28 31.71 10.10
CA GLU A 422 21.70 31.69 11.51
C GLU A 422 20.58 32.20 12.43
N GLN A 423 19.86 33.25 12.00
CA GLN A 423 18.76 33.79 12.78
C GLN A 423 17.58 32.82 12.89
N LEU A 424 17.21 32.11 11.83
CA LEU A 424 16.14 31.09 11.85
C LEU A 424 16.50 29.87 12.71
N LEU A 425 17.76 29.41 12.62
CA LEU A 425 18.28 28.32 13.44
C LEU A 425 18.30 28.69 14.93
N TYR A 426 18.60 29.95 15.23
CA TYR A 426 18.57 30.46 16.60
C TYR A 426 17.13 30.66 17.12
N ASP A 427 16.32 31.43 16.38
CA ASP A 427 14.95 31.83 16.74
C ASP A 427 14.02 31.64 15.51
N PRO A 428 13.12 30.63 15.53
CA PRO A 428 12.56 30.01 16.73
C PRO A 428 13.15 28.66 17.14
N LEU A 429 14.01 28.02 16.35
CA LEU A 429 14.35 26.60 16.55
C LEU A 429 15.12 26.30 17.85
N LEU A 430 16.37 26.78 17.98
CA LEU A 430 17.20 26.51 19.18
C LEU A 430 16.58 27.07 20.46
N MET A 431 15.93 28.24 20.37
CA MET A 431 15.21 28.84 21.49
C MET A 431 14.00 28.02 21.95
N SER A 432 13.35 27.29 21.03
CA SER A 432 12.20 26.45 21.36
C SER A 432 12.60 25.05 21.81
N TYR A 433 13.63 24.46 21.21
CA TYR A 433 14.08 23.08 21.46
C TYR A 433 15.55 23.03 21.89
N PRO A 434 15.88 23.61 23.07
CA PRO A 434 17.25 23.72 23.55
C PRO A 434 17.90 22.38 23.93
N GLY A 435 17.14 21.28 24.04
CA GLY A 435 17.65 19.92 24.15
C GLY A 435 18.03 19.37 22.78
N LYS A 436 17.02 18.97 21.99
CA LYS A 436 17.20 18.29 20.70
C LYS A 436 18.12 19.05 19.73
N VAL A 437 17.88 20.36 19.54
CA VAL A 437 18.65 21.15 18.55
C VAL A 437 20.09 21.39 19.03
N ARG A 438 20.28 21.55 20.35
CA ARG A 438 21.62 21.69 20.93
C ARG A 438 22.44 20.42 20.74
N ASP A 439 21.85 19.27 21.03
CA ASP A 439 22.52 17.97 20.89
C ASP A 439 22.90 17.74 19.42
N PHE A 440 21.99 18.03 18.49
CA PHE A 440 22.24 17.97 17.05
C PHE A 440 23.38 18.91 16.60
N PHE A 441 23.42 20.16 17.09
CA PHE A 441 24.54 21.06 16.79
C PHE A 441 25.86 20.58 17.39
N GLN A 442 25.84 20.01 18.59
CA GLN A 442 27.05 19.45 19.22
C GLN A 442 27.59 18.23 18.44
N GLU A 443 26.69 17.41 17.92
CA GLU A 443 27.04 16.29 17.06
C GLU A 443 27.64 16.78 15.74
N SER A 444 27.03 17.78 15.11
CA SER A 444 27.53 18.42 13.88
C SER A 444 28.95 18.96 14.05
N ILE A 445 29.23 19.63 15.18
CA ILE A 445 30.59 20.09 15.55
C ILE A 445 31.56 18.92 15.68
N THR A 446 31.14 17.85 16.36
CA THR A 446 31.98 16.66 16.59
C THR A 446 32.32 15.95 15.28
N GLN A 447 31.38 15.94 14.32
CA GLN A 447 31.57 15.39 12.99
C GLN A 447 32.34 16.33 12.05
N GLY A 448 32.58 17.59 12.45
CA GLY A 448 33.24 18.61 11.64
C GLY A 448 32.37 19.20 10.53
N VAL A 449 31.05 18.94 10.55
CA VAL A 449 30.08 19.39 9.56
C VAL A 449 29.40 20.66 10.08
N TYR A 450 29.46 21.75 9.33
CA TYR A 450 28.95 23.07 9.76
C TYR A 450 29.46 23.55 11.14
N ALA A 451 30.62 23.06 11.59
CA ALA A 451 31.10 23.26 12.96
C ALA A 451 31.13 24.75 13.38
N GLU A 452 31.65 25.62 12.52
CA GLU A 452 31.77 27.05 12.82
C GLU A 452 30.41 27.74 13.07
N VAL A 453 29.37 27.40 12.29
CA VAL A 453 28.04 28.02 12.46
C VAL A 453 27.37 27.48 13.73
N CYS A 454 27.48 26.17 13.97
CA CYS A 454 26.95 25.53 15.16
C CYS A 454 27.61 26.07 16.44
N GLU A 455 28.94 26.25 16.45
CA GLU A 455 29.67 26.85 17.58
C GLU A 455 29.19 28.28 17.87
N ARG A 456 29.00 29.12 16.83
CA ARG A 456 28.46 30.47 17.00
C ARG A 456 27.06 30.46 17.59
N LEU A 457 26.17 29.59 17.09
CA LEU A 457 24.80 29.47 17.58
C LEU A 457 24.75 29.00 19.04
N LEU A 458 25.55 28.00 19.40
CA LEU A 458 25.63 27.50 20.78
C LEU A 458 26.27 28.52 21.74
N SER A 459 27.26 29.27 21.28
CA SER A 459 27.87 30.36 22.05
C SER A 459 26.85 31.47 22.33
N ARG A 460 26.13 31.92 21.28
CA ARG A 460 25.05 32.92 21.41
C ARG A 460 23.96 32.46 22.38
N PHE A 461 23.57 31.19 22.31
CA PHE A 461 22.58 30.60 23.21
C PHE A 461 23.08 30.53 24.66
N SER A 462 24.33 30.14 24.86
CA SER A 462 24.96 30.09 26.19
C SER A 462 25.04 31.47 26.83
N GLU A 463 25.45 32.50 26.07
CA GLU A 463 25.45 33.90 26.54
C GLU A 463 24.06 34.39 26.94
N TYR A 464 23.02 34.01 26.19
CA TYR A 464 21.64 34.32 26.55
C TYR A 464 21.23 33.67 27.87
N HIS A 465 21.53 32.37 28.05
CA HIS A 465 21.19 31.64 29.27
C HIS A 465 21.96 32.16 30.50
N GLU A 466 23.24 32.50 30.35
CA GLU A 466 24.01 33.13 31.42
C GLU A 466 23.42 34.46 31.88
N LYS A 467 22.88 35.26 30.95
CA LYS A 467 22.19 36.51 31.29
C LYS A 467 20.90 36.24 32.06
N LEU A 468 20.12 35.22 31.67
CA LEU A 468 18.92 34.82 32.40
C LEU A 468 19.22 34.32 33.82
N GLU A 469 20.26 33.50 34.00
CA GLU A 469 20.65 33.00 35.33
C GLU A 469 21.11 34.13 36.27
N LYS A 470 21.80 35.17 35.74
CA LYS A 470 22.11 36.38 36.51
C LYS A 470 20.84 37.10 36.99
N ILE A 471 19.79 37.13 36.17
CA ILE A 471 18.50 37.76 36.48
C ILE A 471 17.70 36.92 37.48
N ARG A 472 17.79 35.58 37.43
CA ARG A 472 17.10 34.65 38.35
C ARG A 472 17.44 34.87 39.84
N GLY A 473 18.59 35.49 40.11
CA GLY A 473 18.99 35.93 41.45
C GLY A 473 18.17 37.09 42.02
N LEU A 474 17.50 37.87 41.18
CA LEU A 474 16.67 39.01 41.58
C LEU A 474 15.33 38.49 42.11
N LYS A 475 15.04 38.81 43.38
CA LYS A 475 13.82 38.33 44.06
C LYS A 475 12.56 38.98 43.48
N GLU A 476 12.70 40.20 42.97
CA GLU A 476 11.63 41.02 42.39
C GLU A 476 11.05 40.43 41.11
N LEU A 477 11.83 39.60 40.39
CA LEU A 477 11.43 38.97 39.14
C LEU A 477 11.04 37.49 39.29
N ARG A 478 11.02 36.97 40.53
CA ARG A 478 10.56 35.60 40.79
C ARG A 478 9.04 35.58 40.93
N ALA A 479 8.40 34.69 40.20
CA ALA A 479 7.01 34.35 40.44
C ALA A 479 6.83 33.82 41.88
N PRO A 480 5.75 34.20 42.58
CA PRO A 480 5.39 33.62 43.87
C PRO A 480 5.33 32.09 43.80
N ALA A 481 5.76 31.40 44.87
CA ALA A 481 5.77 29.94 44.92
C ALA A 481 4.38 29.32 44.78
N GLU A 482 3.34 30.03 45.23
CA GLU A 482 1.94 29.63 45.11
C GLU A 482 1.48 29.60 43.64
N ASP A 483 1.84 30.62 42.87
CA ASP A 483 1.53 30.70 41.44
C ASP A 483 2.28 29.62 40.64
N LEU A 484 3.55 29.39 40.95
CA LEU A 484 4.33 28.31 40.34
C LEU A 484 3.71 26.93 40.62
N ASN A 485 3.33 26.66 41.87
CA ASN A 485 2.67 25.41 42.23
C ASN A 485 1.32 25.25 41.54
N THR A 486 0.55 26.34 41.40
CA THR A 486 -0.74 26.33 40.72
C THR A 486 -0.54 26.04 39.23
N TYR A 487 0.41 26.73 38.58
CA TYR A 487 0.79 26.50 37.19
C TYR A 487 1.17 25.04 36.93
N TRP A 488 2.08 24.46 37.73
CA TRP A 488 2.52 23.07 37.54
C TRP A 488 1.41 22.05 37.79
N LYS A 489 0.50 22.32 38.74
CA LYS A 489 -0.70 21.49 38.94
C LYS A 489 -1.63 21.52 37.74
N ASP A 490 -1.89 22.71 37.20
CA ASP A 490 -2.76 22.88 36.04
C ASP A 490 -2.13 22.28 34.78
N PHE A 491 -0.83 22.49 34.57
CA PHE A 491 -0.05 21.86 33.51
C PHE A 491 -0.13 20.34 33.60
N GLY A 492 0.13 19.76 34.78
CA GLY A 492 0.03 18.32 34.99
C GLY A 492 -1.39 17.75 34.85
N ARG A 493 -2.43 18.58 35.05
CA ARG A 493 -3.82 18.21 34.76
C ARG A 493 -4.08 18.19 33.25
N ARG A 494 -3.65 19.22 32.53
CA ARG A 494 -3.78 19.30 31.06
C ARG A 494 -3.02 18.18 30.35
N MET A 495 -1.80 17.86 30.81
CA MET A 495 -1.03 16.74 30.26
C MET A 495 -1.72 15.39 30.47
N ARG A 496 -2.34 15.16 31.64
CA ARG A 496 -3.14 13.96 31.88
C ARG A 496 -4.37 13.89 30.98
N GLN A 497 -5.08 15.01 30.84
CA GLN A 497 -6.22 15.09 29.94
C GLN A 497 -5.81 14.80 28.49
N ALA A 498 -4.73 15.41 28.00
CA ALA A 498 -4.20 15.15 26.66
C ALA A 498 -3.76 13.68 26.48
N GLN A 499 -3.19 13.05 27.52
CA GLN A 499 -2.86 11.63 27.50
C GLN A 499 -4.09 10.73 27.45
N ASP A 500 -5.17 11.09 28.15
CA ASP A 500 -6.43 10.34 28.16
C ASP A 500 -7.22 10.50 26.86
N GLU A 501 -7.15 11.68 26.22
CA GLU A 501 -7.77 11.99 24.92
C GLU A 501 -6.94 11.48 23.73
N GLY A 502 -5.64 11.24 23.91
CA GLY A 502 -4.73 10.77 22.88
C GLY A 502 -4.95 9.30 22.48
N PRO A 503 -4.32 8.86 21.36
CA PRO A 503 -4.38 7.47 20.93
C PRO A 503 -3.84 6.56 22.03
N LYS A 504 -4.58 5.49 22.33
CA LYS A 504 -4.17 4.54 23.36
C LYS A 504 -2.93 3.79 22.85
N PRO A 505 -1.89 3.63 23.67
CA PRO A 505 -0.75 2.82 23.26
C PRO A 505 -1.22 1.40 22.96
N PHE A 506 -0.69 0.80 21.89
CA PHE A 506 -1.07 -0.53 21.40
C PHE A 506 -1.17 -1.58 22.52
N PHE A 507 -0.25 -1.55 23.50
CA PHE A 507 -0.30 -2.44 24.66
C PHE A 507 -1.59 -2.37 25.47
N LYS A 508 -2.29 -1.23 25.54
CA LYS A 508 -3.60 -1.13 26.20
C LYS A 508 -4.74 -1.79 25.41
N GLU A 509 -4.56 -2.00 24.10
CA GLU A 509 -5.57 -2.63 23.24
C GLU A 509 -5.44 -4.15 23.24
N ILE A 510 -4.19 -4.66 23.31
CA ILE A 510 -3.92 -6.10 23.30
C ILE A 510 -3.74 -6.71 24.70
N CYS A 511 -3.46 -5.92 25.74
CA CYS A 511 -3.23 -6.42 27.09
C CYS A 511 -4.29 -5.92 28.08
N THR A 512 -4.62 -6.76 29.06
CA THR A 512 -5.48 -6.37 30.18
C THR A 512 -4.77 -5.34 31.07
N VAL A 513 -5.40 -4.18 31.25
CA VAL A 513 -4.90 -3.12 32.14
C VAL A 513 -5.41 -3.36 33.56
N GLN A 514 -4.50 -3.44 34.53
CA GLN A 514 -4.85 -3.48 35.95
C GLN A 514 -4.24 -2.28 36.68
N ASN A 515 -5.07 -1.53 37.40
CA ASN A 515 -4.61 -0.43 38.25
C ASN A 515 -4.18 -1.00 39.60
N LEU A 516 -2.89 -0.95 39.89
CA LEU A 516 -2.32 -1.39 41.16
C LEU A 516 -2.28 -0.20 42.13
N LEU A 517 -2.80 -0.38 43.33
CA LEU A 517 -2.72 0.63 44.40
C LEU A 517 -1.31 0.68 45.01
N TYR A 518 -0.66 -0.48 45.15
CA TYR A 518 0.69 -0.63 45.73
C TYR A 518 1.39 -1.87 45.15
N GLY A 519 2.73 -1.84 45.10
CA GLY A 519 3.59 -2.99 44.74
C GLY A 519 4.35 -2.82 43.42
N ASN A 520 5.51 -3.47 43.31
CA ASN A 520 6.39 -3.49 42.13
C ASN A 520 6.63 -4.91 41.57
N THR A 521 5.96 -5.93 42.11
CA THR A 521 6.03 -7.31 41.62
C THR A 521 4.64 -7.88 41.31
N SER A 522 4.59 -8.78 40.32
CA SER A 522 3.41 -9.57 39.96
C SER A 522 3.69 -11.04 40.23
N VAL A 523 2.73 -11.74 40.83
CA VAL A 523 2.82 -13.18 41.14
C VAL A 523 1.82 -13.94 40.27
N TYR A 524 2.30 -14.96 39.56
CA TYR A 524 1.44 -15.87 38.80
C TYR A 524 1.89 -17.33 39.01
N TYR A 525 1.01 -18.27 38.68
CA TYR A 525 1.29 -19.70 38.81
C TYR A 525 1.43 -20.32 37.42
N GLN A 526 2.54 -21.01 37.17
CA GLN A 526 2.79 -21.76 35.95
C GLN A 526 2.54 -23.24 36.23
N TYR A 527 1.71 -23.89 35.42
CA TYR A 527 1.50 -25.33 35.49
C TYR A 527 2.50 -26.00 34.57
N ASP A 528 3.38 -26.81 35.12
CA ASP A 528 4.13 -27.77 34.32
C ASP A 528 3.18 -28.88 33.84
N GLY A 529 3.57 -29.63 32.82
CA GLY A 529 2.74 -30.72 32.26
C GLY A 529 2.41 -31.85 33.26
N SER A 530 2.82 -31.74 34.53
CA SER A 530 2.49 -32.67 35.62
C SER A 530 1.32 -32.20 36.50
N GLY A 531 0.78 -31.00 36.26
CA GLY A 531 -0.42 -30.48 36.92
C GLY A 531 -0.18 -29.80 38.26
N THR A 532 1.07 -29.70 38.73
CA THR A 532 1.44 -28.94 39.94
C THR A 532 1.72 -27.47 39.62
N PRO A 533 1.07 -26.51 40.29
CA PRO A 533 1.34 -25.09 40.08
C PRO A 533 2.67 -24.67 40.72
N VAL A 534 3.57 -24.11 39.94
CA VAL A 534 4.81 -23.47 40.40
C VAL A 534 4.60 -21.96 40.46
N ARG A 535 4.80 -21.38 41.66
CA ARG A 535 4.72 -19.92 41.85
C ARG A 535 5.89 -19.23 41.16
N GLN A 536 5.59 -18.24 40.33
CA GLN A 536 6.54 -17.35 39.69
C GLN A 536 6.29 -15.91 40.14
N GLU A 537 7.36 -15.16 40.35
CA GLU A 537 7.32 -13.74 40.68
C GLU A 537 8.08 -12.96 39.61
N MET A 538 7.44 -11.94 39.05
CA MET A 538 8.01 -11.10 38.01
C MET A 538 8.06 -9.65 38.50
N GLN A 539 9.26 -9.06 38.45
CA GLN A 539 9.45 -7.63 38.68
C GLN A 539 8.79 -6.84 37.55
N MET A 540 8.05 -5.80 37.90
CA MET A 540 7.48 -4.89 36.91
C MET A 540 8.60 -4.09 36.24
N LYS A 541 8.52 -3.94 34.92
CA LYS A 541 9.40 -3.07 34.15
C LYS A 541 8.64 -1.81 33.78
N SER A 542 9.26 -0.66 34.01
CA SER A 542 8.76 0.62 33.53
C SER A 542 9.28 0.87 32.12
N PHE A 543 8.39 1.23 31.22
CA PHE A 543 8.72 1.86 29.96
C PHE A 543 8.27 3.31 30.05
N SER A 544 9.18 4.24 29.77
CA SER A 544 8.90 5.67 29.79
C SER A 544 9.36 6.28 28.48
N HIS A 545 8.54 7.16 27.92
CA HIS A 545 8.90 7.97 26.78
C HIS A 545 8.92 9.44 27.23
N SER A 546 9.91 10.21 26.76
CA SER A 546 10.03 11.63 27.03
C SER A 546 10.05 12.40 25.72
N ALA A 547 9.25 13.47 25.64
CA ALA A 547 9.25 14.39 24.51
C ALA A 547 9.56 15.80 25.00
N GLU A 548 10.38 16.53 24.24
CA GLU A 548 10.65 17.94 24.51
C GLU A 548 9.49 18.80 23.98
N MET A 549 9.06 19.77 24.80
CA MET A 549 8.02 20.73 24.43
C MET A 549 8.65 22.08 24.06
N PRO A 550 8.14 22.79 23.04
CA PRO A 550 8.70 24.06 22.59
C PRO A 550 8.61 25.14 23.68
N VAL A 551 9.76 25.62 24.16
CA VAL A 551 9.84 26.60 25.25
C VAL A 551 9.15 27.92 24.89
N LEU A 552 9.28 28.39 23.65
CA LEU A 552 8.62 29.62 23.19
C LEU A 552 7.08 29.51 23.19
N ASN A 553 6.51 28.30 23.14
CA ASN A 553 5.06 28.12 23.27
C ASN A 553 4.55 28.41 24.70
N ILE A 554 5.47 28.56 25.67
CA ILE A 554 5.17 28.99 27.03
C ILE A 554 5.56 30.46 27.23
N LEU A 555 6.72 30.87 26.71
CA LEU A 555 7.28 32.20 26.96
C LEU A 555 6.67 33.30 26.07
N ASP A 556 6.39 33.00 24.80
CA ASP A 556 5.89 33.97 23.82
C ASP A 556 5.07 33.25 22.73
N ALA A 557 3.96 32.61 23.16
CA ALA A 557 3.14 31.76 22.30
C ALA A 557 2.54 32.52 21.11
N GLU A 558 2.08 33.76 21.33
CA GLU A 558 1.43 34.57 20.30
C GLU A 558 2.40 34.95 19.17
N ARG A 559 3.62 35.39 19.52
CA ARG A 559 4.62 35.73 18.51
C ARG A 559 5.08 34.48 17.75
N LEU A 560 5.29 33.37 18.45
CA LEU A 560 5.66 32.11 17.82
C LEU A 560 4.57 31.66 16.84
N ASP A 561 3.30 31.63 17.27
CA ASP A 561 2.18 31.22 16.42
C ASP A 561 2.06 32.14 15.19
N TYR A 562 2.15 33.46 15.38
CA TYR A 562 2.15 34.42 14.29
C TYR A 562 3.31 34.16 13.30
N GLN A 563 4.54 33.99 13.79
CA GLN A 563 5.72 33.74 12.97
C GLN A 563 5.57 32.45 12.16
N LEU A 564 5.12 31.35 12.78
CA LEU A 564 4.90 30.07 12.10
C LEU A 564 3.81 30.18 11.03
N ARG A 565 2.72 30.91 11.28
CA ARG A 565 1.68 31.15 10.28
C ARG A 565 2.19 31.98 9.10
N VAL A 566 2.96 33.03 9.37
CA VAL A 566 3.58 33.85 8.30
C VAL A 566 4.46 32.95 7.43
N TYR A 567 5.33 32.14 8.03
CA TYR A 567 6.19 31.23 7.27
C TYR A 567 5.40 30.18 6.47
N ARG A 568 4.30 29.65 7.01
CA ARG A 568 3.44 28.71 6.26
C ARG A 568 2.73 29.35 5.08
N HIS A 569 2.27 30.59 5.24
CA HIS A 569 1.37 31.25 4.29
C HIS A 569 2.01 32.35 3.42
N GLU A 570 3.28 32.69 3.62
CA GLU A 570 3.99 33.60 2.72
C GLU A 570 4.05 33.03 1.29
N ILE A 571 4.10 33.90 0.29
CA ILE A 571 4.11 33.55 -1.13
C ILE A 571 5.26 34.32 -1.76
N ILE A 572 6.06 33.68 -2.61
CA ILE A 572 7.02 34.38 -3.48
C ILE A 572 6.22 35.15 -4.52
N LYS A 573 6.43 36.47 -4.61
CA LYS A 573 5.87 37.24 -5.72
C LYS A 573 6.74 37.02 -6.95
N ASP A 574 6.37 36.06 -7.79
CA ASP A 574 6.97 35.97 -9.12
C ASP A 574 6.57 37.20 -9.94
N GLU A 575 7.51 37.80 -10.67
CA GLU A 575 7.31 38.96 -11.56
C GLU A 575 6.32 38.68 -12.72
N THR A 576 5.71 37.49 -12.78
CA THR A 576 4.76 37.07 -13.83
C THR A 576 3.28 37.20 -13.46
N ASP A 577 2.96 37.50 -12.19
CA ASP A 577 1.58 37.73 -11.72
C ASP A 577 1.29 39.22 -11.42
N SER A 578 1.74 40.13 -12.30
CA SER A 578 1.39 41.57 -12.28
C SER A 578 0.60 42.00 -13.52
#